data_AF-A0A6N8JCJ1-F1
#
_entry.id   AF-A0A6N8JCJ1-F1
#
_cell.length_a   1.000
_cell.length_b   1.000
_cell.length_c   1.000
_cell.angle_alpha   90.00
_cell.angle_beta   90.00
_cell.angle_gamma   90.00
#
_symmetry.space_group_name_H-M   'P 1'
#
loop_
_entity.id
_entity.type
_entity.pdbx_description
1 polymer ?
#
loop_
_entity_poly.entity_id
_entity_poly.type
_entity_poly.pdbx_seq_one_letter_code
_entity_poly.pdbx_strand_id
1 'polypeptide(L)'
;MKRMYVFIFAALLFTTAANAQKSIKTTNRTYNSDDQVESINMDMNGVSYKMKKVKGEMTEFSVDGKLIPAANWGDYRTVINDINEQVEKDKIQAKKDRAQAKLDRARAKLDRAQADRDREQAEKDQEQAARDRAQAEKDREQAGKDRIQADKDREQAVKDRAQAEKDREQAKLDRIQADKDRAQAAEDRKMMASLIDDLIHDKIVPDKQSIEDLVISKNGMVVNGIQQPDNVFKKYKEKYPRFAHLTYGNHGTTISNNN
;
A
#
# COMPACT_ATOMS: atom_id res chain seq x y z
N MET A 1 44.85 18.01 49.56
CA MET A 1 45.58 18.31 48.31
C MET A 1 45.42 19.79 47.99
N LYS A 2 46.49 20.58 48.11
CA LYS A 2 46.50 22.03 47.86
C LYS A 2 46.40 22.27 46.34
N ARG A 3 45.48 23.11 45.88
CA ARG A 3 45.25 23.36 44.44
C ARG A 3 45.97 24.64 44.03
N MET A 4 47.22 24.51 43.56
CA MET A 4 47.94 25.58 42.90
C MET A 4 47.31 25.82 41.52
N TYR A 5 46.49 26.86 41.37
CA TYR A 5 45.97 27.24 40.06
C TYR A 5 47.02 28.07 39.32
N VAL A 6 47.81 27.40 38.50
CA VAL A 6 48.77 28.04 37.58
C VAL A 6 47.97 28.58 36.39
N PHE A 7 47.64 29.87 36.41
CA PHE A 7 47.12 30.57 35.24
C PHE A 7 48.29 31.15 34.46
N ILE A 8 48.96 30.36 33.61
CA ILE A 8 49.95 30.91 32.67
C ILE A 8 49.19 31.63 31.55
N PHE A 9 49.14 32.96 31.63
CA PHE A 9 48.80 33.81 30.50
C PHE A 9 50.12 34.34 29.93
N ALA A 10 50.59 33.75 28.84
CA ALA A 10 51.68 34.29 28.04
C ALA A 10 51.08 35.06 26.86
N ALA A 11 50.97 36.38 26.98
CA ALA A 11 50.57 37.22 25.86
C ALA A 11 51.81 37.58 25.04
N LEU A 12 52.00 36.92 23.90
CA LEU A 12 53.04 37.23 22.93
C LEU A 12 52.43 38.07 21.81
N LEU A 13 52.60 39.40 21.85
CA LEU A 13 52.13 40.29 20.80
C LEU A 13 53.23 40.49 19.74
N PHE A 14 53.19 39.68 18.67
CA PHE A 14 53.89 40.00 17.42
C PHE A 14 52.94 40.79 16.52
N THR A 15 53.29 42.03 16.18
CA THR A 15 52.62 42.78 15.10
C THR A 15 53.60 43.03 13.95
N THR A 16 53.27 42.50 12.77
CA THR A 16 53.98 42.77 11.51
C THR A 16 53.57 44.12 10.94
N ALA A 17 54.40 45.16 11.10
CA ALA A 17 54.47 46.32 10.22
C ALA A 17 55.70 47.19 10.54
N ALA A 18 56.38 47.64 9.49
CA ALA A 18 57.59 48.47 9.55
C ALA A 18 57.37 49.82 10.25
N ASN A 19 58.40 50.26 10.99
CA ASN A 19 58.60 51.62 11.52
C ASN A 19 57.62 52.14 12.58
N ALA A 20 57.56 51.46 13.71
CA ALA A 20 57.48 52.07 15.04
C ALA A 20 58.11 51.09 16.03
N GLN A 21 59.19 51.46 16.72
CA GLN A 21 59.84 50.59 17.72
C GLN A 21 58.94 50.54 18.97
N LYS A 22 57.85 49.76 18.87
CA LYS A 22 56.91 49.49 19.96
C LYS A 22 57.62 48.62 20.98
N SER A 23 57.62 49.04 22.25
CA SER A 23 58.23 48.30 23.35
C SER A 23 57.71 46.85 23.39
N ILE A 24 58.61 45.87 23.32
CA ILE A 24 58.25 44.46 23.52
C ILE A 24 57.91 44.31 25.00
N LYS A 25 56.64 43.99 25.29
CA LYS A 25 56.09 43.81 26.63
C LYS A 25 55.57 42.37 26.74
N THR A 26 56.18 41.56 27.60
CA THR A 26 55.70 40.21 27.91
C THR A 26 55.33 40.16 29.37
N THR A 27 54.07 39.89 29.68
CA THR A 27 53.59 39.80 31.06
C THR A 27 53.19 38.37 31.37
N ASN A 28 53.76 37.81 32.44
CA ASN A 28 53.36 36.54 33.03
C ASN A 28 52.83 36.81 34.43
N ARG A 29 51.62 36.34 34.71
CA ARG A 29 50.93 36.59 35.96
C ARG A 29 50.50 35.28 36.60
N THR A 30 50.89 35.07 37.84
CA THR A 30 50.43 33.94 38.65
C THR A 30 49.69 34.47 39.86
N TYR A 31 48.55 33.86 40.18
CA TYR A 31 47.75 34.21 41.34
C TYR A 31 47.47 32.98 42.19
N ASN A 32 47.91 33.01 43.44
CA ASN A 32 47.56 32.01 44.44
C ASN A 32 46.38 32.55 45.27
N SER A 33 45.23 31.88 45.16
CA SER A 33 44.01 32.27 45.87
C SER A 33 44.08 32.07 47.37
N ASP A 34 44.85 31.09 47.83
CA ASP A 34 44.82 30.63 49.23
C ASP A 34 45.51 31.64 50.14
N ASP A 35 46.66 32.16 49.69
CA ASP A 35 47.46 33.16 50.41
C ASP A 35 47.24 34.58 49.87
N GLN A 36 46.35 34.75 48.88
CA GLN A 36 46.10 36.00 48.15
C GLN A 36 47.39 36.65 47.63
N VAL A 37 48.29 35.82 47.10
CA VAL A 37 49.58 36.25 46.56
C VAL A 37 49.50 36.33 45.05
N GLU A 38 49.76 37.51 44.53
CA GLU A 38 49.88 37.78 43.10
C GLU A 38 51.36 38.00 42.78
N SER A 39 51.89 37.28 41.80
CA SER A 39 53.23 37.49 41.26
C SER A 39 53.10 37.85 39.79
N ILE A 40 53.65 39.00 39.43
CA ILE A 40 53.61 39.55 38.08
C ILE A 40 55.05 39.72 37.63
N ASN A 41 55.41 39.06 36.54
CA ASN A 41 56.67 39.25 35.83
C ASN A 41 56.36 39.97 34.53
N MET A 42 57.03 41.08 34.25
CA MET A 42 56.89 41.82 33.01
C MET A 42 58.28 42.10 32.44
N ASP A 43 58.54 41.60 31.24
CA ASP A 43 59.72 41.97 30.49
C ASP A 43 59.38 43.15 29.58
N MET A 44 60.11 44.24 29.72
CA MET A 44 59.90 45.45 28.93
C MET A 44 61.24 45.98 28.43
N ASN A 45 61.40 46.04 27.11
CA ASN A 45 62.61 46.56 26.46
C ASN A 45 63.93 45.91 26.93
N GLY A 46 63.89 44.61 27.27
CA GLY A 46 65.06 43.86 27.75
C GLY A 46 65.32 43.95 29.24
N VAL A 47 64.50 44.69 30.00
CA VAL A 47 64.55 44.76 31.46
C VAL A 47 63.43 43.89 32.04
N SER A 48 63.76 43.04 33.00
CA SER A 48 62.79 42.15 33.66
C SER A 48 62.31 42.74 34.98
N TYR A 49 61.02 43.03 35.07
CA TYR A 49 60.38 43.54 36.27
C TYR A 49 59.58 42.45 36.94
N LYS A 50 59.78 42.25 38.23
CA LYS A 50 58.97 41.32 39.03
C LYS A 50 58.35 42.03 40.20
N MET A 51 57.05 41.89 40.32
CA MET A 51 56.23 42.52 41.35
C MET A 51 55.42 41.45 42.07
N LYS A 52 55.50 41.43 43.39
CA LYS A 52 54.67 40.58 44.24
C LYS A 52 53.72 41.45 45.03
N LYS A 53 52.45 41.06 45.03
CA LYS A 53 51.42 41.64 45.88
C LYS A 53 50.86 40.58 46.80
N VAL A 54 50.63 40.94 48.06
CA VAL A 54 49.95 40.10 49.05
C VAL A 54 48.71 40.86 49.49
N LYS A 55 47.54 40.24 49.34
CA LYS A 55 46.23 40.90 49.59
C LYS A 55 46.04 42.22 48.83
N GLY A 56 46.68 42.34 47.65
CA GLY A 56 46.60 43.51 46.78
C GLY A 56 47.64 44.61 47.07
N GLU A 57 48.36 44.53 48.19
CA GLU A 57 49.43 45.47 48.51
C GLU A 57 50.76 44.98 47.95
N MET A 58 51.56 45.89 47.38
CA MET A 58 52.89 45.55 46.89
C MET A 58 53.81 45.24 48.06
N THR A 59 54.42 44.05 48.06
CA THR A 59 55.34 43.61 49.12
C THR A 59 56.76 43.43 48.62
N GLU A 60 56.94 43.12 47.34
CA GLU A 60 58.27 42.92 46.72
C GLU A 60 58.26 43.51 45.32
N PHE A 61 59.33 44.21 44.95
CA PHE A 61 59.58 44.69 43.59
C PHE A 61 61.05 44.46 43.26
N SER A 62 61.33 43.82 42.13
CA SER A 62 62.69 43.60 41.65
C SER A 62 62.84 43.96 40.17
N VAL A 63 64.04 44.42 39.83
CA VAL A 63 64.45 44.80 38.48
C VAL A 63 65.68 44.00 38.13
N ASP A 64 65.64 43.25 37.03
CA ASP A 64 66.70 42.32 36.60
C ASP A 64 67.17 41.38 37.72
N GLY A 65 66.20 40.90 38.51
CA GLY A 65 66.44 39.99 39.64
C GLY A 65 66.96 40.67 40.92
N LYS A 66 67.26 41.98 40.91
CA LYS A 66 67.69 42.73 42.11
C LYS A 66 66.49 43.31 42.85
N LEU A 67 66.35 42.99 44.13
CA LEU A 67 65.27 43.52 44.98
C LEU A 67 65.47 45.03 45.22
N ILE A 68 64.44 45.81 44.96
CA ILE A 68 64.42 47.26 45.17
C ILE A 68 63.85 47.56 46.56
N PRO A 69 64.59 48.27 47.44
CA PRO A 69 64.07 48.71 48.72
C PRO A 69 62.79 49.55 48.56
N ALA A 70 61.82 49.39 49.48
CA ALA A 70 60.52 50.06 49.39
C ALA A 70 60.61 51.59 49.28
N ALA A 71 61.62 52.21 49.89
CA ALA A 71 61.87 53.65 49.79
C ALA A 71 62.15 54.12 48.36
N ASN A 72 62.66 53.24 47.50
CA ASN A 72 63.08 53.56 46.13
C ASN A 72 62.04 53.13 45.07
N TRP A 73 60.88 52.60 45.48
CA TRP A 73 59.82 52.25 44.53
C TRP A 73 59.29 53.48 43.77
N GLY A 74 59.42 54.68 44.34
CA GLY A 74 59.04 55.94 43.71
C GLY A 74 59.74 56.19 42.38
N ASP A 75 61.01 55.78 42.25
CA ASP A 75 61.80 55.95 41.02
C ASP A 75 61.25 55.10 39.86
N TYR A 76 60.50 54.05 40.17
CA TYR A 76 59.93 53.10 39.22
C TYR A 76 58.42 53.27 39.00
N ARG A 77 57.84 54.37 39.51
CA ARG A 77 56.39 54.62 39.49
C ARG A 77 55.76 54.43 38.11
N THR A 78 56.40 54.93 37.06
CA THR A 78 55.91 54.80 35.68
C THR A 78 55.80 53.35 35.26
N VAL A 79 56.83 52.54 35.50
CA VAL A 79 56.83 51.12 35.12
C VAL A 79 55.84 50.32 35.96
N ILE A 80 55.75 50.61 37.26
CA ILE A 80 54.76 50.00 38.15
C ILE A 80 53.33 50.28 37.66
N ASN A 81 53.06 51.51 37.22
CA ASN A 81 51.76 51.87 36.64
C ASN A 81 51.49 51.11 35.34
N ASP A 82 52.47 51.03 34.44
CA ASP A 82 52.36 50.27 33.19
C ASP A 82 52.06 48.78 33.44
N ILE A 83 52.74 48.17 34.42
CA ILE A 83 52.50 46.77 34.83
C ILE A 83 51.06 46.61 35.31
N ASN A 84 50.60 47.52 36.19
CA ASN A 84 49.24 47.47 36.73
C ASN A 84 48.19 47.65 35.63
N GLU A 85 48.40 48.60 34.71
CA GLU A 85 47.49 48.85 33.59
C GLU A 85 47.41 47.63 32.66
N GLN A 86 48.54 47.00 32.35
CA GLN A 86 48.57 45.80 31.53
C GLN A 86 47.83 44.65 32.20
N VAL A 87 48.02 44.45 33.51
CA VAL A 87 47.30 43.41 34.28
C VAL A 87 45.79 43.65 34.26
N GLU A 88 45.32 44.89 34.36
CA GLU A 88 43.90 45.20 34.26
C GLU A 88 43.35 44.94 32.84
N LYS A 89 44.11 45.28 31.79
CA LYS A 89 43.74 44.94 30.40
C LYS A 89 43.59 43.42 30.21
N ASP A 90 44.54 42.64 30.70
CA ASP A 90 44.51 41.17 30.60
C ASP A 90 43.33 40.58 31.38
N LYS A 91 43.02 41.12 32.58
CA LYS A 91 41.82 40.73 33.35
C LYS A 91 40.54 41.00 32.57
N ILE A 92 40.43 42.17 31.95
CA ILE A 92 39.25 42.54 31.14
C ILE A 92 39.13 41.61 29.93
N GLN A 93 40.23 41.34 29.22
CA GLN A 93 40.22 40.45 28.07
C GLN A 93 39.84 39.02 28.46
N ALA A 94 40.44 38.46 29.52
CA ALA A 94 40.07 37.14 30.02
C ALA A 94 38.59 37.04 30.44
N LYS A 95 38.00 38.12 30.98
CA LYS A 95 36.56 38.17 31.25
C LYS A 95 35.74 38.14 29.96
N LYS A 96 36.13 38.89 28.92
CA LYS A 96 35.49 38.87 27.60
C LYS A 96 35.57 37.50 26.95
N ASP A 97 36.74 36.87 26.95
CA ASP A 97 36.96 35.55 26.35
C ASP A 97 36.12 34.48 27.07
N ARG A 98 36.04 34.53 28.41
CA ARG A 98 35.16 33.65 29.19
C ARG A 98 33.69 33.87 28.87
N ALA A 99 33.27 35.12 28.67
CA ALA A 99 31.89 35.42 28.28
C ALA A 99 31.58 34.90 26.87
N GLN A 100 32.49 35.10 25.92
CA GLN A 100 32.36 34.59 24.55
C GLN A 100 32.30 33.06 24.52
N ALA A 101 33.21 32.38 25.23
CA ALA A 101 33.20 30.92 25.32
C ALA A 101 31.90 30.36 25.94
N LYS A 102 31.25 31.10 26.85
CA LYS A 102 29.92 30.73 27.36
C LYS A 102 28.84 30.88 26.28
N LEU A 103 28.87 31.95 25.50
CA LEU A 103 27.93 32.17 24.39
C LEU A 103 28.08 31.09 23.32
N ASP A 104 29.32 30.75 22.94
CA ASP A 104 29.58 29.71 21.92
C ASP A 104 29.08 28.34 22.39
N ARG A 105 29.30 28.00 23.68
CA ARG A 105 28.75 26.77 24.26
C ARG A 105 27.23 26.76 24.29
N ALA A 106 26.58 27.91 24.53
CA ALA A 106 25.13 28.01 24.49
C ALA A 106 24.59 27.82 23.08
N ARG A 107 25.22 28.44 22.07
CA ARG A 107 24.88 28.27 20.64
C ARG A 107 25.03 26.80 20.22
N ALA A 108 26.17 26.18 20.52
CA ALA A 108 26.40 24.78 20.17
C ALA A 108 25.42 23.79 20.83
N LYS A 109 24.79 24.16 21.97
CA LYS A 109 23.71 23.38 22.57
C LYS A 109 22.39 23.57 21.82
N LEU A 110 22.07 24.80 21.39
CA LEU A 110 20.88 25.08 20.60
C LEU A 110 20.94 24.39 19.24
N ASP A 111 22.08 24.43 18.57
CA ASP A 111 22.27 23.78 17.27
C ASP A 111 22.09 22.26 17.37
N ARG A 112 22.64 21.64 18.43
CA ARG A 112 22.41 20.21 18.71
C ARG A 112 20.94 19.90 18.95
N ALA A 113 20.25 20.70 19.77
CA ALA A 113 18.84 20.50 20.04
C ALA A 113 17.97 20.69 18.77
N GLN A 114 18.36 21.56 17.85
CA GLN A 114 17.69 21.69 16.56
C GLN A 114 17.94 20.46 15.68
N ALA A 115 19.18 20.00 15.56
CA ALA A 115 19.51 18.81 14.77
C ALA A 115 18.79 17.55 15.28
N ASP A 116 18.64 17.41 16.60
CA ASP A 116 17.88 16.30 17.19
C ASP A 116 16.39 16.39 16.85
N ARG A 117 15.78 17.59 16.86
CA ARG A 117 14.39 17.79 16.40
C ARG A 117 14.21 17.46 14.93
N ASP A 118 15.15 17.88 14.08
CA ASP A 118 15.10 17.63 12.64
C ASP A 118 15.21 16.11 12.36
N ARG A 119 16.04 15.39 13.13
CA ARG A 119 16.12 13.92 13.04
C ARG A 119 14.81 13.26 13.46
N GLU A 120 14.23 13.67 14.57
CA GLU A 120 12.95 13.13 15.04
C GLU A 120 11.82 13.36 14.02
N GLN A 121 11.78 14.53 13.39
CA GLN A 121 10.82 14.82 12.34
C GLN A 121 11.04 13.94 11.11
N ALA A 122 12.29 13.76 10.67
CA ALA A 122 12.60 12.89 9.54
C ALA A 122 12.22 11.42 9.80
N GLU A 123 12.38 10.93 11.04
CA GLU A 123 11.94 9.59 11.43
C GLU A 123 10.41 9.45 11.36
N LYS A 124 9.65 10.45 11.83
CA LYS A 124 8.18 10.47 11.72
C LYS A 124 7.72 10.47 10.27
N ASP A 125 8.37 11.27 9.41
CA ASP A 125 8.04 11.33 7.98
C ASP A 125 8.32 9.99 7.29
N GLN A 126 9.43 9.32 7.64
CA GLN A 126 9.74 7.98 7.13
C GLN A 126 8.72 6.93 7.58
N GLU A 127 8.30 6.97 8.84
CA GLU A 127 7.28 6.07 9.37
C GLU A 127 5.93 6.28 8.66
N GLN A 128 5.51 7.53 8.48
CA GLN A 128 4.28 7.85 7.74
C GLN A 128 4.36 7.34 6.29
N ALA A 129 5.47 7.59 5.60
CA ALA A 129 5.65 7.10 4.23
C ALA A 129 5.64 5.56 4.15
N ALA A 130 6.14 4.85 5.17
CA ALA A 130 6.05 3.40 5.24
C ALA A 130 4.60 2.92 5.42
N ARG A 131 3.82 3.58 6.29
CA ARG A 131 2.39 3.30 6.49
C ARG A 131 1.59 3.51 5.20
N ASP A 132 1.84 4.60 4.49
CA ASP A 132 1.16 4.93 3.23
C ASP A 132 1.45 3.88 2.14
N ARG A 133 2.72 3.43 2.03
CA ARG A 133 3.10 2.35 1.10
C ARG A 133 2.38 1.04 1.43
N ALA A 134 2.33 0.67 2.71
CA ALA A 134 1.67 -0.55 3.15
C ALA A 134 0.15 -0.50 2.88
N GLN A 135 -0.48 0.66 3.05
CA GLN A 135 -1.89 0.84 2.70
C GLN A 135 -2.11 0.72 1.19
N ALA A 136 -1.28 1.37 0.37
CA ALA A 136 -1.38 1.29 -1.08
C ALA A 136 -1.19 -0.14 -1.61
N GLU A 137 -0.35 -0.95 -0.95
CA GLU A 137 -0.19 -2.37 -1.29
C GLU A 137 -1.45 -3.19 -1.00
N LYS A 138 -2.07 -2.99 0.17
CA LYS A 138 -3.35 -3.63 0.51
C LYS A 138 -4.45 -3.26 -0.48
N ASP A 139 -4.53 -2.00 -0.88
CA ASP A 139 -5.54 -1.53 -1.84
C ASP A 139 -5.34 -2.19 -3.22
N ARG A 140 -4.09 -2.36 -3.66
CA ARG A 140 -3.76 -3.08 -4.90
C ARG A 140 -4.12 -4.57 -4.81
N GLU A 141 -3.85 -5.20 -3.68
CA GLU A 141 -4.22 -6.61 -3.47
C GLU A 141 -5.74 -6.80 -3.53
N GLN A 142 -6.50 -5.91 -2.88
CA GLN A 142 -7.96 -5.93 -2.92
C GLN A 142 -8.49 -5.72 -4.33
N ALA A 143 -7.98 -4.72 -5.06
CA ALA A 143 -8.36 -4.50 -6.45
C ALA A 143 -8.05 -5.71 -7.35
N GLY A 144 -6.96 -6.43 -7.06
CA GLY A 144 -6.62 -7.70 -7.72
C GLY A 144 -7.66 -8.79 -7.46
N LYS A 145 -8.10 -8.96 -6.22
CA LYS A 145 -9.16 -9.91 -5.84
C LYS A 145 -10.49 -9.58 -6.52
N ASP A 146 -10.86 -8.31 -6.54
CA ASP A 146 -12.11 -7.84 -7.17
C ASP A 146 -12.11 -8.11 -8.68
N ARG A 147 -10.97 -7.88 -9.36
CA ARG A 147 -10.83 -8.20 -10.79
C ARG A 147 -11.00 -9.71 -11.05
N ILE A 148 -10.36 -10.56 -10.24
CA ILE A 148 -10.49 -12.02 -10.38
C ILE A 148 -11.95 -12.46 -10.19
N GLN A 149 -12.66 -11.87 -9.23
CA GLN A 149 -14.07 -12.18 -9.01
C GLN A 149 -14.93 -11.75 -10.20
N ALA A 150 -14.71 -10.53 -10.72
CA ALA A 150 -15.44 -10.04 -11.90
C ALA A 150 -15.22 -10.92 -13.14
N ASP A 151 -14.01 -11.46 -13.33
CA ASP A 151 -13.71 -12.39 -14.42
C ASP A 151 -14.45 -13.73 -14.25
N LYS A 152 -14.53 -14.27 -13.04
CA LYS A 152 -15.32 -15.47 -12.74
C LYS A 152 -16.81 -15.27 -13.01
N ASP A 153 -17.36 -14.13 -12.57
CA ASP A 153 -18.76 -13.80 -12.77
C ASP A 153 -19.08 -13.68 -14.27
N ARG A 154 -18.16 -13.10 -15.05
CA ARG A 154 -18.27 -13.02 -16.51
C ARG A 154 -18.25 -14.40 -17.16
N GLU A 155 -17.33 -15.28 -16.74
CA GLU A 155 -17.26 -16.65 -17.25
C GLU A 155 -18.54 -17.43 -16.95
N GLN A 156 -19.09 -17.28 -15.74
CA GLN A 156 -20.35 -17.91 -15.36
C GLN A 156 -21.51 -17.40 -16.22
N ALA A 157 -21.62 -16.09 -16.44
CA ALA A 157 -22.65 -15.52 -17.30
C ALA A 157 -22.58 -16.03 -18.75
N VAL A 158 -21.38 -16.31 -19.27
CA VAL A 158 -21.21 -16.94 -20.59
C VAL A 158 -21.73 -18.37 -20.59
N LYS A 159 -21.42 -19.16 -19.56
CA LYS A 159 -21.92 -20.55 -19.41
C LYS A 159 -23.45 -20.58 -19.32
N ASP A 160 -24.03 -19.70 -18.52
CA ASP A 160 -25.49 -19.60 -18.35
C ASP A 160 -26.17 -19.23 -19.67
N ARG A 161 -25.59 -18.29 -20.43
CA ARG A 161 -26.11 -17.93 -21.76
C ARG A 161 -26.07 -19.09 -22.74
N ALA A 162 -24.96 -19.84 -22.76
CA ALA A 162 -24.81 -21.00 -23.64
C ALA A 162 -25.81 -22.11 -23.27
N GLN A 163 -26.07 -22.34 -21.98
CA GLN A 163 -27.08 -23.30 -21.54
C GLN A 163 -28.48 -22.86 -21.96
N ALA A 164 -28.83 -21.59 -21.74
CA ALA A 164 -30.12 -21.04 -22.15
C ALA A 164 -30.35 -21.05 -23.68
N GLU A 165 -29.29 -21.08 -24.48
CA GLU A 165 -29.37 -21.27 -25.93
C GLU A 165 -29.68 -22.72 -26.29
N LYS A 166 -28.98 -23.69 -25.69
CA LYS A 166 -29.28 -25.12 -25.85
C LYS A 166 -30.71 -25.47 -25.47
N ASP A 167 -31.19 -24.95 -24.34
CA ASP A 167 -32.56 -25.18 -23.88
C ASP A 167 -33.59 -24.63 -24.88
N ARG A 168 -33.29 -23.46 -25.48
CA ARG A 168 -34.12 -22.87 -26.54
C ARG A 168 -34.12 -23.69 -27.82
N GLU A 169 -32.99 -24.27 -28.20
CA GLU A 169 -32.91 -25.17 -29.36
C GLU A 169 -33.69 -26.46 -29.12
N GLN A 170 -33.54 -27.07 -27.95
CA GLN A 170 -34.29 -28.27 -27.58
C GLN A 170 -35.80 -28.01 -27.61
N ALA A 171 -36.26 -26.90 -27.01
CA ALA A 171 -37.67 -26.53 -27.04
C ALA A 171 -38.22 -26.31 -28.47
N LYS A 172 -37.39 -25.86 -29.42
CA LYS A 172 -37.79 -25.76 -30.84
C LYS A 172 -37.94 -27.15 -31.46
N LEU A 173 -37.00 -28.06 -31.21
CA LEU A 173 -37.07 -29.44 -31.71
C LEU A 173 -38.32 -30.15 -31.19
N ASP A 174 -38.62 -30.00 -29.90
CA ASP A 174 -39.80 -30.61 -29.28
C ASP A 174 -41.09 -30.08 -29.92
N ARG A 175 -41.18 -28.78 -30.22
CA ARG A 175 -42.32 -28.20 -30.94
C ARG A 175 -42.45 -28.74 -32.35
N ILE A 176 -41.36 -28.85 -33.09
CA ILE A 176 -41.36 -29.43 -34.44
C ILE A 176 -41.86 -30.88 -34.39
N GLN A 177 -41.42 -31.66 -33.41
CA GLN A 177 -41.87 -33.04 -33.25
C GLN A 177 -43.36 -33.09 -32.91
N ALA A 178 -43.82 -32.27 -31.96
CA ALA A 178 -45.24 -32.19 -31.62
C ALA A 178 -46.13 -31.77 -32.80
N ASP A 179 -45.64 -30.86 -33.66
CA ASP A 179 -46.36 -30.46 -34.87
C ASP A 179 -46.41 -31.59 -35.92
N LYS A 180 -45.34 -32.37 -36.07
CA LYS A 180 -45.34 -33.58 -36.91
C LYS A 180 -46.33 -34.62 -36.39
N ASP A 181 -46.33 -34.88 -35.09
CA ASP A 181 -47.23 -35.84 -34.46
C ASP A 181 -48.69 -35.38 -34.62
N ARG A 182 -48.96 -34.08 -34.47
CA ARG A 182 -50.29 -33.51 -34.70
C ARG A 182 -50.73 -33.62 -36.17
N ALA A 183 -49.82 -33.37 -37.11
CA ALA A 183 -50.09 -33.51 -38.54
C ALA A 183 -50.39 -34.97 -38.90
N GLN A 184 -49.59 -35.91 -38.39
CA GLN A 184 -49.81 -37.35 -38.60
C GLN A 184 -51.15 -37.80 -38.03
N ALA A 185 -51.48 -37.40 -36.80
CA ALA A 185 -52.77 -37.71 -36.19
C ALA A 185 -53.95 -37.09 -36.97
N ALA A 186 -53.76 -35.92 -37.58
CA ALA A 186 -54.79 -35.31 -38.44
C ALA A 186 -55.00 -36.10 -39.74
N GLU A 187 -53.91 -36.56 -40.38
CA GLU A 187 -53.99 -37.42 -41.58
C GLU A 187 -54.60 -38.78 -41.25
N ASP A 188 -54.20 -39.41 -40.15
CA ASP A 188 -54.79 -40.68 -39.69
C ASP A 188 -56.29 -40.52 -39.43
N ARG A 189 -56.74 -39.40 -38.84
CA ARG A 189 -58.18 -39.11 -38.66
C ARG A 189 -58.93 -38.95 -39.98
N LYS A 190 -58.35 -38.25 -40.96
CA LYS A 190 -58.96 -38.09 -42.29
C LYS A 190 -59.10 -39.43 -42.99
N MET A 191 -58.02 -40.22 -42.99
CA MET A 191 -58.01 -41.55 -43.62
C MET A 191 -59.01 -42.48 -42.94
N MET A 192 -59.12 -42.43 -41.60
CA MET A 192 -60.12 -43.20 -40.85
C MET A 192 -61.54 -42.80 -41.23
N ALA A 193 -61.82 -41.50 -41.39
CA ALA A 193 -63.12 -41.04 -41.85
C ALA A 193 -63.45 -41.60 -43.24
N SER A 194 -62.51 -41.56 -44.20
CA SER A 194 -62.71 -42.15 -45.53
C SER A 194 -62.93 -43.66 -45.48
N LEU A 195 -62.22 -44.39 -44.60
CA LEU A 195 -62.45 -45.83 -44.43
C LEU A 195 -63.88 -46.10 -43.93
N ILE A 196 -64.34 -45.35 -42.94
CA ILE A 196 -65.70 -45.48 -42.40
C ILE A 196 -66.74 -45.16 -43.48
N ASP A 197 -66.54 -44.12 -44.27
CA ASP A 197 -67.44 -43.74 -45.36
C ASP A 197 -67.53 -44.85 -46.43
N ASP A 198 -66.41 -45.49 -46.77
CA ASP A 198 -66.39 -46.64 -47.68
C ASP A 198 -67.15 -47.84 -47.10
N LEU A 199 -66.98 -48.14 -45.80
CA LEU A 199 -67.69 -49.26 -45.15
C LEU A 199 -69.22 -49.07 -45.24
N ILE A 200 -69.69 -47.84 -45.09
CA ILE A 200 -71.10 -47.47 -45.24
C ILE A 200 -71.54 -47.60 -46.71
N HIS A 201 -70.75 -47.04 -47.64
CA HIS A 201 -71.05 -47.08 -49.07
C HIS A 201 -71.13 -48.52 -49.62
N ASP A 202 -70.22 -49.38 -49.19
CA ASP A 202 -70.16 -50.80 -49.57
C ASP A 202 -71.23 -51.65 -48.85
N LYS A 203 -72.04 -51.04 -47.98
CA LYS A 203 -73.10 -51.69 -47.19
C LYS A 203 -72.58 -52.79 -46.25
N ILE A 204 -71.34 -52.65 -45.79
CA ILE A 204 -70.76 -53.51 -44.75
C ILE A 204 -71.36 -53.14 -43.40
N VAL A 205 -71.59 -51.85 -43.17
CA VAL A 205 -72.31 -51.30 -42.01
C VAL A 205 -73.35 -50.28 -42.47
N PRO A 206 -74.48 -50.12 -41.75
CA PRO A 206 -75.52 -49.16 -42.14
C PRO A 206 -75.14 -47.69 -41.90
N ASP A 207 -74.40 -47.41 -40.82
CA ASP A 207 -73.97 -46.05 -40.44
C ASP A 207 -72.71 -46.09 -39.56
N LYS A 208 -72.14 -44.92 -39.24
CA LYS A 208 -70.93 -44.81 -38.41
C LYS A 208 -71.13 -45.31 -36.98
N GLN A 209 -72.32 -45.13 -36.41
CA GLN A 209 -72.63 -45.49 -35.03
C GLN A 209 -72.76 -47.00 -34.86
N SER A 210 -73.06 -47.73 -35.93
CA SER A 210 -73.15 -49.18 -35.93
C SER A 210 -71.80 -49.91 -35.89
N ILE A 211 -70.67 -49.21 -35.99
CA ILE A 211 -69.34 -49.83 -35.88
C ILE A 211 -68.98 -49.98 -34.40
N GLU A 212 -69.13 -51.20 -33.88
CA GLU A 212 -68.75 -51.56 -32.50
C GLU A 212 -67.28 -51.96 -32.43
N ASP A 213 -66.83 -52.75 -33.42
CA ASP A 213 -65.45 -53.22 -33.54
C ASP A 213 -65.06 -53.40 -35.02
N LEU A 214 -63.87 -52.94 -35.37
CA LEU A 214 -63.25 -53.06 -36.67
C LEU A 214 -61.80 -53.48 -36.44
N VAL A 215 -61.46 -54.67 -36.91
CA VAL A 215 -60.11 -55.21 -36.84
C VAL A 215 -59.62 -55.51 -38.25
N ILE A 216 -58.52 -54.89 -38.65
CA ILE A 216 -57.79 -55.21 -39.87
C ILE A 216 -56.43 -55.74 -39.45
N SER A 217 -56.15 -56.99 -39.83
CA SER A 217 -54.90 -57.67 -39.50
C SER A 217 -54.21 -58.18 -40.77
N LYS A 218 -53.04 -58.81 -40.63
CA LYS A 218 -52.37 -59.46 -41.78
C LYS A 218 -53.26 -60.52 -42.43
N ASN A 219 -54.14 -61.16 -41.66
CA ASN A 219 -54.84 -62.39 -42.01
C ASN A 219 -56.31 -62.18 -42.40
N GLY A 220 -56.87 -60.98 -42.23
CA GLY A 220 -58.27 -60.71 -42.56
C GLY A 220 -58.80 -59.42 -41.93
N MET A 221 -60.04 -59.10 -42.29
CA MET A 221 -60.82 -57.97 -41.75
C MET A 221 -62.09 -58.47 -41.07
N VAL A 222 -62.32 -58.02 -39.85
CA VAL A 222 -63.51 -58.32 -39.05
C VAL A 222 -64.23 -57.01 -38.76
N VAL A 223 -65.55 -57.00 -38.95
CA VAL A 223 -66.41 -55.86 -38.64
C VAL A 223 -67.58 -56.36 -37.79
N ASN A 224 -67.74 -55.83 -36.58
CA ASN A 224 -68.75 -56.24 -35.60
C ASN A 224 -68.79 -57.76 -35.36
N GLY A 225 -67.60 -58.38 -35.25
CA GLY A 225 -67.46 -59.83 -35.08
C GLY A 225 -67.68 -60.67 -36.34
N ILE A 226 -68.04 -60.07 -37.48
CA ILE A 226 -68.26 -60.76 -38.75
C ILE A 226 -66.99 -60.69 -39.61
N GLN A 227 -66.43 -61.87 -39.91
CA GLN A 227 -65.32 -62.01 -40.85
C GLN A 227 -65.75 -61.60 -42.25
N GLN A 228 -65.05 -60.63 -42.82
CA GLN A 228 -65.34 -60.12 -44.16
C GLN A 228 -64.73 -61.04 -45.23
N PRO A 229 -65.40 -61.19 -46.39
CA PRO A 229 -64.87 -61.97 -47.51
C PRO A 229 -63.50 -61.48 -48.01
N ASP A 230 -62.69 -62.39 -48.55
CA ASP A 230 -61.30 -62.12 -48.97
C ASP A 230 -61.19 -60.96 -49.98
N ASN A 231 -62.17 -60.82 -50.88
CA ASN A 231 -62.19 -59.73 -51.86
C ASN A 231 -62.40 -58.36 -51.20
N VAL A 232 -63.24 -58.29 -50.16
CA VAL A 232 -63.46 -57.07 -49.38
C VAL A 232 -62.20 -56.76 -48.58
N PHE A 233 -61.64 -57.74 -47.88
CA PHE A 233 -60.38 -57.56 -47.14
C PHE A 233 -59.25 -57.04 -48.04
N LYS A 234 -59.07 -57.64 -49.23
CA LYS A 234 -58.04 -57.23 -50.19
C LYS A 234 -58.25 -55.79 -50.65
N LYS A 235 -59.48 -55.40 -51.00
CA LYS A 235 -59.83 -54.02 -51.38
C LYS A 235 -59.44 -53.00 -50.30
N TYR A 236 -59.82 -53.23 -49.06
CA TYR A 236 -59.56 -52.29 -47.96
C TYR A 236 -58.09 -52.25 -47.56
N LYS A 237 -57.39 -53.38 -47.59
CA LYS A 237 -55.94 -53.43 -47.33
C LYS A 237 -55.13 -52.68 -48.40
N GLU A 238 -55.51 -52.79 -49.66
CA GLU A 238 -54.87 -52.07 -50.76
C GLU A 238 -55.17 -50.57 -50.72
N LYS A 239 -56.40 -50.18 -50.40
CA LYS A 239 -56.81 -48.77 -50.33
C LYS A 239 -56.31 -48.05 -49.07
N TYR A 240 -56.20 -48.75 -47.94
CA TYR A 240 -55.80 -48.21 -46.63
C TYR A 240 -54.60 -48.94 -46.03
N PRO A 241 -53.43 -48.90 -46.67
CA PRO A 241 -52.24 -49.64 -46.20
C PRO A 241 -51.78 -49.21 -44.81
N ARG A 242 -52.03 -47.94 -44.44
CA ARG A 242 -51.75 -47.39 -43.09
C ARG A 242 -52.52 -48.12 -41.97
N PHE A 243 -53.65 -48.72 -42.30
CA PHE A 243 -54.53 -49.43 -41.38
C PHE A 243 -54.45 -50.96 -41.53
N ALA A 244 -53.38 -51.48 -42.14
CA ALA A 244 -53.14 -52.93 -42.24
C ALA A 244 -53.07 -53.65 -40.88
N HIS A 245 -52.89 -52.87 -39.80
CA HIS A 245 -52.84 -53.29 -38.41
C HIS A 245 -53.71 -52.37 -37.54
N LEU A 246 -55.00 -52.33 -37.86
CA LEU A 246 -55.98 -51.49 -37.19
C LEU A 246 -56.81 -52.29 -36.19
N THR A 247 -57.01 -51.69 -35.03
CA THR A 247 -58.09 -52.04 -34.11
C THR A 247 -58.85 -50.75 -33.80
N TYR A 248 -60.13 -50.71 -34.11
CA TYR A 248 -61.01 -49.55 -33.94
C TYR A 248 -62.32 -50.00 -33.30
N GLY A 249 -62.70 -49.40 -32.17
CA GLY A 249 -63.96 -49.69 -31.53
C GLY A 249 -64.13 -48.94 -30.21
N ASN A 250 -65.07 -49.37 -29.38
CA ASN A 250 -65.40 -48.73 -28.10
C ASN A 250 -64.23 -48.66 -27.10
N HIS A 251 -63.19 -49.48 -27.29
CA HIS A 251 -61.98 -49.48 -26.45
C HIS A 251 -60.88 -48.53 -26.94
N GLY A 252 -61.16 -47.74 -27.97
CA GLY A 252 -60.23 -46.79 -28.60
C GLY A 252 -59.77 -47.24 -29.98
N THR A 253 -58.92 -46.42 -30.59
CA THR A 253 -58.30 -46.71 -31.88
C THR A 253 -56.82 -46.96 -31.68
N THR A 254 -56.36 -48.13 -32.08
CA THR A 254 -54.94 -48.51 -32.07
C THR A 254 -54.51 -48.82 -33.50
N ILE A 255 -53.50 -48.10 -33.98
CA ILE A 255 -52.84 -48.37 -35.26
C ILE A 255 -51.42 -48.77 -34.90
N SER A 256 -51.07 -50.03 -35.14
CA SER A 256 -49.74 -50.53 -34.83
C SER A 256 -48.81 -50.37 -36.04
N ASN A 257 -47.74 -49.60 -35.87
CA ASN A 257 -46.63 -49.55 -36.81
C ASN A 257 -45.71 -50.76 -36.61
N ASN A 258 -46.23 -51.98 -36.74
CA ASN A 258 -45.37 -53.16 -36.75
C ASN A 258 -44.80 -53.31 -38.17
N ASN A 259 -43.57 -52.83 -38.34
CA ASN A 259 -42.67 -53.32 -39.39
C ASN A 259 -42.32 -54.78 -39.07
#